data_AF-A0A0F9R3V5-F1
#
_entry.id   AF-A0A0F9R3V5-F1
#
_cell.length_a   1.000
_cell.length_b   1.000
_cell.length_c   1.000
_cell.angle_alpha   90.00
_cell.angle_beta   90.00
_cell.angle_gamma   90.00
#
_symmetry.space_group_name_H-M   'P 1'
#
loop_
_entity.id
_entity.type
_entity.pdbx_description
1 polymer ?
#
loop_
_entity_poly.entity_id
_entity_poly.type
_entity_poly.pdbx_seq_one_letter_code
_entity_poly.pdbx_strand_id
1 'polypeptide(L)' 'MPNKKVNFSVDFDPEDHARLSEIAHKLRISKGAVVRQLISHAFKLYVDGQPTCADGIPCLVPHLKIPQPATPTKVAP' A
#
# COMPACT_ATOMS: atom_id res chain seq x y z
N MET A 1 -10.40 21.15 4.95
CA MET A 1 -10.35 19.95 5.81
C MET A 1 -9.10 20.02 6.67
N PRO A 2 -9.17 19.89 7.99
CA PRO A 2 -7.97 19.95 8.84
C PRO A 2 -7.05 18.78 8.45
N ASN A 3 -5.82 19.09 8.06
CA ASN A 3 -4.82 18.14 7.59
C ASN A 3 -4.21 17.39 8.78
N LYS A 4 -5.04 16.60 9.47
CA LYS A 4 -4.65 15.90 10.70
C LYS A 4 -3.71 14.75 10.35
N LYS A 5 -2.41 14.98 10.51
CA LYS A 5 -1.40 13.93 10.41
C LYS A 5 -1.49 13.05 11.66
N VAL A 6 -1.67 11.75 11.44
CA VAL A 6 -1.65 10.74 12.51
C VAL A 6 -0.31 10.03 12.42
N ASN A 7 0.41 9.99 13.53
CA ASN A 7 1.66 9.24 13.66
C ASN A 7 1.35 7.95 14.41
N PHE A 8 1.85 6.84 13.90
CA PHE A 8 1.76 5.54 14.52
C PHE A 8 3.03 4.74 14.22
N SER A 9 3.35 3.80 15.10
CA SER A 9 4.46 2.88 14.94
C SER A 9 3.97 1.59 14.29
N VAL A 10 4.83 0.98 13.47
CA VAL A 10 4.57 -0.31 12.84
C VAL A 10 5.80 -1.17 13.10
N ASP A 11 5.56 -2.34 13.68
CA ASP A 11 6.59 -3.34 13.87
C ASP A 11 6.77 -4.14 12.58
N PHE A 12 8.03 -4.31 12.17
CA PHE A 12 8.41 -5.08 11.00
C PHE A 12 9.35 -6.20 11.44
N ASP A 13 9.23 -7.35 10.80
CA ASP A 13 10.26 -8.37 10.88
C ASP A 13 11.60 -7.84 10.33
N PRO A 14 12.75 -8.30 10.85
CA PRO A 14 14.06 -7.79 10.45
C PRO A 14 14.30 -7.88 8.94
N GLU A 15 13.84 -8.95 8.29
CA GLU A 15 13.96 -9.16 6.85
C GLU A 15 13.18 -8.11 6.05
N ASP A 16 11.92 -7.85 6.42
CA ASP A 16 11.08 -6.88 5.72
C ASP A 16 11.53 -5.45 5.98
N HIS A 17 12.05 -5.16 7.18
CA HIS A 17 12.68 -3.88 7.48
C HIS A 17 13.94 -3.65 6.62
N ALA A 18 14.74 -4.69 6.37
CA ALA A 18 15.90 -4.61 5.47
C ALA A 18 15.46 -4.35 4.02
N ARG A 19 14.46 -5.08 3.51
CA ARG A 19 13.87 -4.85 2.18
C ARG A 19 13.32 -3.44 2.03
N LEU A 20 12.58 -2.95 3.02
CA LEU A 20 12.06 -1.59 3.03
C LEU A 20 13.18 -0.55 2.96
N SER A 21 14.28 -0.79 3.69
CA SER A 21 15.46 0.08 3.69
C SER A 21 16.15 0.09 2.33
N GLU A 22 16.26 -1.06 1.66
CA GLU A 22 16.82 -1.17 0.31
C GLU A 22 15.97 -0.43 -0.73
N ILE A 23 14.65 -0.60 -0.70
CA ILE A 23 13.72 0.11 -1.60
C ILE A 23 13.81 1.62 -1.38
N ALA A 24 13.78 2.07 -0.13
CA ALA A 24 13.90 3.49 0.21
C ALA A 24 15.21 4.09 -0.32
N HIS A 25 16.32 3.33 -0.22
CA HIS A 25 17.62 3.74 -0.74
C HIS A 25 17.62 3.83 -2.28
N LYS A 26 17.11 2.82 -2.99
CA LYS A 26 17.03 2.80 -4.46
C LYS A 26 16.19 3.96 -5.01
N LEU A 27 15.06 4.25 -4.36
CA LEU A 27 14.15 5.31 -4.76
C LEU A 27 14.54 6.71 -4.25
N ARG A 28 15.57 6.80 -3.40
CA ARG A 28 16.03 8.04 -2.74
C ARG A 28 14.92 8.77 -1.98
N ILE A 29 14.05 8.02 -1.30
CA ILE A 29 12.97 8.55 -0.47
C ILE A 29 13.02 7.96 0.94
N SER A 30 12.29 8.58 1.89
CA SER A 30 12.22 8.04 3.25
C SER A 30 11.43 6.74 3.32
N LYS A 31 11.79 5.85 4.25
CA LYS A 31 11.03 4.60 4.53
C LYS A 31 9.54 4.87 4.76
N GLY A 32 9.21 5.91 5.52
CA GLY A 32 7.82 6.33 5.72
C GLY A 32 7.11 6.78 4.45
N ALA A 33 7.83 7.36 3.47
CA ALA A 33 7.25 7.69 2.17
C ALA A 33 6.93 6.42 1.36
N VAL A 34 7.82 5.43 1.37
CA VAL A 34 7.58 4.11 0.74
C VAL A 34 6.34 3.46 1.35
N VAL A 35 6.24 3.39 2.68
CA VAL A 35 5.07 2.79 3.36
C VAL A 35 3.77 3.50 2.99
N ARG A 36 3.77 4.85 2.94
CA ARG A 36 2.59 5.60 2.50
C ARG A 36 2.20 5.32 1.05
N GLN A 37 3.17 5.18 0.15
CA GLN A 37 2.91 4.79 -1.24
C GLN A 37 2.30 3.38 -1.31
N LEU A 38 2.89 2.42 -0.60
CA LEU A 38 2.38 1.04 -0.54
C LEU A 38 0.94 0.97 -0.02
N ILE A 39 0.64 1.66 1.09
CA ILE A 39 -0.73 1.73 1.64
C ILE A 39 -1.68 2.37 0.62
N SER A 40 -1.27 3.44 -0.05
CA SER A 40 -2.12 4.12 -1.04
C SER A 40 -2.40 3.22 -2.25
N HIS A 41 -1.41 2.45 -2.71
CA HIS A 41 -1.58 1.51 -3.82
C HIS A 41 -2.46 0.33 -3.43
N ALA A 42 -2.23 -0.23 -2.23
CA ALA A 42 -3.06 -1.30 -1.69
C ALA A 42 -4.52 -0.85 -1.56
N PHE A 43 -4.77 0.37 -1.06
CA PHE A 43 -6.11 0.93 -0.98
C PHE A 43 -6.77 1.02 -2.36
N LYS A 44 -6.10 1.63 -3.35
CA LYS A 44 -6.65 1.74 -4.72
C LYS A 44 -6.96 0.37 -5.33
N LEU A 45 -6.09 -0.60 -5.11
CA LEU A 45 -6.24 -1.94 -5.67
C LEU A 45 -7.36 -2.75 -4.99
N TYR A 46 -7.35 -2.81 -3.66
CA TYR A 46 -8.26 -3.69 -2.90
C TYR A 46 -9.60 -3.04 -2.55
N VAL A 47 -9.64 -1.71 -2.43
CA VAL A 47 -10.87 -0.97 -2.09
C VAL A 47 -11.51 -0.37 -3.34
N ASP A 48 -10.74 0.38 -4.14
CA ASP A 48 -11.30 1.05 -5.33
C ASP A 48 -11.34 0.14 -6.57
N GLY A 49 -10.70 -1.04 -6.52
CA GLY A 49 -10.61 -1.96 -7.67
C GLY A 49 -9.79 -1.39 -8.83
N GLN A 50 -8.95 -0.38 -8.58
CA GLN A 50 -8.11 0.27 -9.59
C GLN A 50 -6.67 -0.23 -9.48
N PRO A 51 -6.23 -1.14 -10.38
CA PRO A 51 -4.84 -1.56 -10.38
C PRO A 51 -3.93 -0.37 -10.71
N THR A 52 -2.83 -0.24 -9.98
CA THR A 52 -1.79 0.76 -10.22
C THR A 52 -0.48 0.08 -10.61
N CYS A 53 0.27 0.68 -11.52
CA CYS A 53 1.63 0.25 -11.82
C CYS A 53 2.55 0.44 -10.60
N ALA A 54 3.78 -0.11 -10.66
CA ALA A 54 4.79 0.03 -9.61
C ALA A 54 5.05 1.50 -9.22
N ASP A 55 4.86 2.42 -10.17
CA ASP A 55 5.05 3.87 -9.99
C ASP A 55 3.81 4.59 -9.43
N GLY A 56 2.72 3.86 -9.14
CA GLY A 56 1.48 4.42 -8.56
C GLY A 56 0.53 5.09 -9.55
N ILE A 57 0.92 5.13 -10.82
CA ILE A 57 0.08 5.57 -11.93
C ILE A 57 -1.02 4.52 -12.16
N PRO A 58 -2.28 4.93 -12.37
CA PRO A 58 -3.36 4.02 -12.77
C PRO A 58 -2.91 3.15 -13.93
N CYS A 59 -3.02 1.85 -13.76
CA CYS A 59 -2.63 0.91 -14.78
C CYS A 59 -3.70 0.90 -15.88
N LEU A 60 -3.33 1.39 -17.07
CA LEU A 60 -4.22 1.43 -18.24
C LEU A 60 -4.34 0.06 -18.93
N VAL A 61 -3.52 -0.91 -18.53
CA VAL A 61 -3.46 -2.24 -19.11
C VAL A 61 -4.07 -3.24 -18.11
N PRO A 62 -4.90 -4.20 -18.56
CA PRO A 62 -5.67 -5.05 -17.66
C PRO A 62 -4.84 -6.21 -17.06
N HIS A 63 -3.62 -5.96 -16.54
CA HIS A 63 -2.75 -7.08 -16.12
C HIS A 63 -3.18 -7.76 -14.82
N LEU A 64 -4.03 -7.19 -13.99
CA LEU A 64 -4.43 -7.83 -12.73
C LEU A 64 -5.88 -7.45 -12.37
N LYS A 65 -6.84 -8.17 -12.94
CA LYS A 65 -8.07 -8.46 -12.20
C LYS A 65 -7.68 -9.39 -11.05
N ILE A 66 -7.11 -8.84 -9.98
CA ILE A 66 -6.94 -9.63 -8.74
C ILE A 66 -8.36 -9.92 -8.25
N PRO A 67 -8.74 -11.18 -8.00
CA PRO A 67 -9.97 -11.47 -7.30
C PRO A 67 -9.96 -10.66 -6.01
N GLN A 68 -10.93 -9.77 -5.83
CA GLN A 68 -11.01 -8.99 -4.58
C GLN A 68 -11.02 -9.99 -3.41
N PRO A 69 -10.17 -9.81 -2.38
CA PRO A 69 -10.26 -10.63 -1.20
C PRO A 69 -11.68 -10.45 -0.65
N ALA A 70 -12.39 -11.57 -0.46
CA ALA A 70 -13.75 -11.54 0.05
C ALA A 70 -13.75 -10.70 1.33
N THR A 71 -14.50 -9.60 1.32
CA THR A 71 -14.75 -8.84 2.54
C THR A 71 -15.30 -9.82 3.57
N PRO A 72 -14.77 -9.86 4.81
CA PRO A 72 -15.35 -10.71 5.84
C PRO A 72 -16.80 -10.25 6.01
N THR A 73 -17.73 -11.11 5.61
CA THR A 73 -19.15 -10.92 5.83
C THR A 73 -19.32 -10.66 7.32
N LYS A 74 -19.85 -9.51 7.70
CA LYS A 74 -20.31 -9.28 9.07
C LYS A 74 -21.27 -10.40 9.41
N VAL A 75 -20.82 -11.38 10.19
CA VAL A 75 -21.71 -12.30 10.88
C VAL A 75 -22.26 -11.50 12.05
N ALA A 76 -23.47 -10.99 11.86
CA ALA A 76 -24.26 -10.43 12.95
C ALA A 76 -24.93 -11.59 13.71
N PRO A 77 -24.70 -11.73 15.02
CA PRO A 77 -25.73 -12.17 15.96
C PRO A 77 -26.51 -10.98 16.53
#